data_AF-A0A8T5R7E2-F1
#
_entry.id   AF-A0A8T5R7E2-F1
#
_cell.length_a   1.000
_cell.length_b   1.000
_cell.length_c   1.000
_cell.angle_alpha   90.00
_cell.angle_beta   90.00
_cell.angle_gamma   90.00
#
_symmetry.space_group_name_H-M   'P 1'
#
loop_
_entity.id
_entity.type
_entity.pdbx_description
1 polymer ?
#
loop_
_entity_poly.entity_id
_entity_poly.type
_entity_poly.pdbx_seq_one_letter_code
_entity_poly.pdbx_strand_id
1 'polypeptide(L)'
;MVDKVIPFLINVGEVIPTRSKATLLDEMAMALNECINIYGKSIKKLGKINRISLCFWPVRLIPLSDTRACVCSYLLNKQEKLSVGKFSQTPPTPDNLIQGADPTSFLNSLTSYNTTYLKKPKNYKRGTVIQEALFSSTEVDYFKNFFLNQYNVSSFSEPYFLLEGGPIPKSINQAKIVPEVFEFISQADVKLLDNYGQNIIKLCDRWIQRGAQETDKLRTEKVDTSDEEKQLAQITRELEAEKARKIESTPEELVKSGKYKIGDKTGDFYNNISGIKNSVDRLKNANNKNDLFEVEEALKDLNIKYKDLGNTISRYQTEITQIKKNIQRELNDLERSKQQRIRELERKKSEIESTIQTKHSELSGDLSSAEDIVARIKQEKQSCLDNIDRIKDIEMTDVQNFFNTYSIEIRTKDVVVGVPMFVFYFIDPNTRRTTERAPVLPILIENGKIHRTKVTDSFRNNLRNLMNKDNAMINLVDNGGETGNLMEIKNVDSKLEDAINDLRIRKVLGKKEAERDKDIIYNLVW
;
A
#
# COMPACT_ATOMS: atom_id res chain seq x y z
N MET A 1 -11.46 -6.21 48.92
CA MET A 1 -12.00 -7.46 49.47
C MET A 1 -11.89 -8.48 48.36
N VAL A 2 -11.10 -9.51 48.61
CA VAL A 2 -10.93 -10.65 47.71
C VAL A 2 -12.21 -11.48 47.75
N ASP A 3 -12.90 -11.60 46.62
CA ASP A 3 -14.15 -12.38 46.54
C ASP A 3 -13.91 -13.83 46.11
N LYS A 4 -12.79 -14.07 45.43
CA LYS A 4 -12.41 -15.38 44.91
C LYS A 4 -10.95 -15.70 45.15
N VAL A 5 -10.61 -16.96 45.20
CA VAL A 5 -9.24 -17.44 45.38
C VAL A 5 -8.90 -18.51 44.33
N ILE A 6 -7.64 -18.62 43.96
CA ILE A 6 -7.15 -19.72 43.11
C ILE A 6 -6.60 -20.85 43.99
N PRO A 7 -6.53 -22.11 43.54
CA PRO A 7 -5.85 -23.20 44.24
C PRO A 7 -4.34 -22.96 44.34
N PHE A 8 -3.71 -23.58 45.34
CA PHE A 8 -2.26 -23.52 45.46
C PHE A 8 -1.58 -24.54 44.53
N LEU A 9 -2.17 -25.72 44.34
CA LEU A 9 -1.75 -26.70 43.35
C LEU A 9 -2.82 -26.88 42.27
N ILE A 10 -2.40 -26.89 41.01
CA ILE A 10 -3.28 -27.25 39.89
C ILE A 10 -2.61 -28.30 39.01
N ASN A 11 -3.39 -29.29 38.58
CA ASN A 11 -2.98 -30.23 37.54
C ASN A 11 -3.45 -29.68 36.19
N VAL A 12 -2.53 -29.49 35.24
CA VAL A 12 -2.85 -29.06 33.87
C VAL A 12 -3.66 -30.16 33.19
N GLY A 13 -5.00 -30.06 33.26
CA GLY A 13 -5.94 -31.04 32.71
C GLY A 13 -7.15 -31.33 33.61
N GLU A 14 -7.02 -31.17 34.93
CA GLU A 14 -8.12 -31.41 35.87
C GLU A 14 -8.26 -30.29 36.89
N VAL A 15 -9.48 -29.76 36.99
CA VAL A 15 -9.89 -28.85 38.06
C VAL A 15 -10.16 -29.69 39.30
N ILE A 16 -9.38 -29.54 40.37
CA ILE A 16 -9.67 -30.21 41.66
C ILE A 16 -10.77 -29.41 42.36
N PRO A 17 -12.06 -29.83 42.31
CA PRO A 17 -13.19 -28.91 42.51
C PRO A 17 -13.45 -28.54 43.98
N THR A 18 -12.73 -29.14 44.93
CA THR A 18 -12.91 -28.92 46.36
C THR A 18 -11.63 -29.21 47.11
N ARG A 19 -11.18 -28.24 47.91
CA ARG A 19 -10.01 -28.38 48.78
C ARG A 19 -10.44 -29.20 50.01
N SER A 20 -10.27 -30.52 49.94
CA SER A 20 -10.42 -31.36 51.14
C SER A 20 -9.29 -31.06 52.14
N LYS A 21 -9.44 -31.45 53.41
CA LYS A 21 -8.35 -31.34 54.39
C LYS A 21 -7.08 -32.09 53.96
N ALA A 22 -7.24 -33.22 53.25
CA ALA A 22 -6.11 -33.94 52.64
C ALA A 22 -5.44 -33.11 51.52
N THR A 23 -6.24 -32.39 50.74
CA THR A 23 -5.73 -31.47 49.69
C THR A 23 -4.93 -30.31 50.29
N LEU A 24 -5.32 -29.72 51.44
CA LEU A 24 -4.52 -28.68 52.10
C LEU A 24 -3.15 -29.22 52.56
N LEU A 25 -3.12 -30.40 53.18
CA LEU A 25 -1.87 -31.00 53.67
C LEU A 25 -0.92 -31.34 52.52
N ASP A 26 -1.44 -31.82 51.39
CA ASP A 26 -0.69 -32.02 50.15
C ASP A 26 -0.09 -30.70 49.64
N GLU A 27 -0.89 -29.62 49.61
CA GLU A 27 -0.44 -28.30 49.20
C GLU A 27 0.63 -27.72 50.14
N MET A 28 0.47 -27.90 51.46
CA MET A 28 1.46 -27.52 52.47
C MET A 28 2.77 -28.30 52.32
N ALA A 29 2.69 -29.62 52.15
CA ALA A 29 3.84 -30.49 51.94
C ALA A 29 4.60 -30.12 50.67
N MET A 30 3.88 -29.84 49.58
CA MET A 30 4.47 -29.36 48.33
C MET A 30 5.12 -27.98 48.47
N ALA A 31 4.48 -27.05 49.19
CA ALA A 31 5.09 -25.75 49.48
C ALA A 31 6.36 -25.88 50.31
N LEU A 32 6.39 -26.81 51.25
CA LEU A 32 7.56 -27.08 52.09
C LEU A 32 8.70 -27.72 51.29
N ASN A 33 8.39 -28.68 50.39
CA ASN A 33 9.35 -29.18 49.40
C ASN A 33 9.96 -28.02 48.58
N GLU A 34 9.14 -27.11 48.08
CA GLU A 34 9.63 -25.96 47.30
C GLU A 34 10.48 -25.01 48.17
N CYS A 35 10.10 -24.74 49.41
CA CYS A 35 10.92 -23.99 50.36
C CYS A 35 12.30 -24.66 50.57
N ILE A 36 12.32 -25.98 50.76
CA ILE A 36 13.55 -26.77 50.89
C ILE A 36 14.41 -26.64 49.63
N ASN A 37 13.82 -26.66 48.44
CA ASN A 37 14.57 -26.50 47.19
C ASN A 37 15.13 -25.09 47.01
N ILE A 38 14.35 -24.06 47.34
CA ILE A 38 14.77 -22.65 47.22
C ILE A 38 15.96 -22.36 48.14
N TYR A 39 15.88 -22.75 49.41
CA TYR A 39 16.92 -22.43 50.40
C TYR A 39 18.03 -23.49 50.46
N GLY A 40 17.78 -24.70 49.97
CA GLY A 40 18.74 -25.80 49.92
C GLY A 40 19.41 -26.05 51.28
N LYS A 41 20.75 -26.16 51.28
CA LYS A 41 21.53 -26.37 52.52
C LYS A 41 21.43 -25.21 53.51
N SER A 42 21.06 -24.01 53.07
CA SER A 42 20.97 -22.83 53.94
C SER A 42 19.70 -22.80 54.79
N ILE A 43 18.70 -23.64 54.50
CA ILE A 43 17.44 -23.68 55.24
C ILE A 43 17.65 -23.95 56.74
N LYS A 44 18.64 -24.79 57.09
CA LYS A 44 19.00 -25.09 58.49
C LYS A 44 19.50 -23.86 59.25
N LYS A 45 20.06 -22.86 58.56
CA LYS A 45 20.52 -21.60 59.16
C LYS A 45 19.38 -20.64 59.46
N LEU A 46 18.20 -20.85 58.89
CA LEU A 46 17.02 -20.04 59.17
C LEU A 46 16.43 -20.39 60.55
N GLY A 47 16.67 -21.59 61.07
CA GLY A 47 16.16 -22.02 62.37
C GLY A 47 14.97 -22.97 62.23
N LYS A 48 14.01 -22.91 63.16
CA LYS A 48 12.82 -23.78 63.22
C LYS A 48 11.59 -23.06 62.71
N ILE A 49 10.67 -23.80 62.09
CA ILE A 49 9.36 -23.28 61.67
C ILE A 49 8.45 -23.28 62.91
N ASN A 50 8.05 -22.11 63.39
CA ASN A 50 7.09 -21.99 64.49
C ASN A 50 5.66 -21.72 64.01
N ARG A 51 5.50 -21.35 62.73
CA ARG A 51 4.23 -20.98 62.14
C ARG A 51 4.25 -21.27 60.65
N ILE A 52 3.13 -21.79 60.15
CA ILE A 52 2.86 -21.95 58.73
C ILE A 52 1.53 -21.25 58.51
N SER A 53 1.48 -20.29 57.57
CA SER A 53 0.23 -19.59 57.29
C SER A 53 -0.08 -19.61 55.82
N LEU A 54 -1.37 -19.77 55.50
CA LEU A 54 -1.88 -19.54 54.17
C LEU A 54 -2.33 -18.08 54.07
N CYS A 55 -1.74 -17.36 53.12
CA CYS A 55 -2.17 -16.01 52.79
C CYS A 55 -2.61 -15.92 51.34
N PHE A 56 -3.52 -15.00 51.06
CA PHE A 56 -3.89 -14.68 49.69
C PHE A 56 -3.39 -13.30 49.32
N TRP A 57 -2.59 -13.26 48.26
CA TRP A 57 -2.16 -12.02 47.63
C TRP A 57 -3.27 -11.51 46.71
N PRO A 58 -3.85 -10.33 46.99
CA PRO A 58 -4.87 -9.77 46.13
C PRO A 58 -4.30 -9.37 44.75
N VAL A 59 -4.99 -9.83 43.72
CA VAL A 59 -4.75 -9.56 42.31
C VAL A 59 -6.07 -9.18 41.66
N ARG A 60 -6.09 -8.06 40.93
CA ARG A 60 -7.22 -7.60 40.14
C ARG A 60 -7.08 -8.06 38.70
N LEU A 61 -8.17 -8.61 38.16
CA LEU A 61 -8.26 -8.99 36.76
C LEU A 61 -9.07 -7.90 36.05
N ILE A 62 -8.38 -7.06 35.28
CA ILE A 62 -9.01 -5.93 34.60
C ILE A 62 -9.39 -6.37 33.19
N PRO A 63 -10.68 -6.37 32.82
CA PRO A 63 -11.10 -6.78 31.49
C PRO A 63 -10.50 -5.86 30.42
N LEU A 64 -9.94 -6.47 29.39
CA LEU A 64 -9.42 -5.82 28.19
C LEU A 64 -10.37 -6.02 26.99
N SER A 65 -11.11 -7.13 26.98
CA SER A 65 -12.11 -7.48 25.97
C SER A 65 -13.16 -8.43 26.57
N ASP A 66 -14.07 -8.91 25.71
CA ASP A 66 -15.07 -9.92 26.06
C ASP A 66 -14.49 -11.32 26.37
N THR A 67 -13.19 -11.52 26.27
CA THR A 67 -12.57 -12.82 26.58
C THR A 67 -11.22 -12.72 27.27
N ARG A 68 -10.69 -11.50 27.42
CA ARG A 68 -9.33 -11.27 27.92
C ARG A 68 -9.32 -10.26 29.05
N ALA A 69 -8.45 -10.50 30.02
CA ALA A 69 -8.16 -9.57 31.10
C ALA A 69 -6.66 -9.46 31.35
N CYS A 70 -6.23 -8.30 31.83
CA CYS A 70 -4.88 -8.07 32.34
C CYS A 70 -4.84 -8.39 33.84
N VAL A 71 -3.66 -8.79 34.33
CA VAL A 71 -3.44 -9.19 35.71
C VAL A 71 -2.70 -8.09 36.47
N CYS A 72 -3.32 -7.56 37.52
CA CYS A 72 -2.78 -6.45 38.31
C CYS A 72 -2.67 -6.81 39.79
N SER A 73 -1.45 -6.96 40.32
CA SER A 73 -1.20 -7.29 41.73
C SER A 73 -1.17 -6.07 42.68
N TYR A 74 -1.35 -6.31 43.98
CA TYR A 74 -1.24 -5.30 45.04
C TYR A 74 0.18 -5.03 45.57
N LEU A 75 1.12 -5.97 45.43
CA LEU A 75 2.35 -5.99 46.26
C LEU A 75 3.62 -5.62 45.49
N LEU A 76 3.60 -5.67 44.15
CA LEU A 76 4.78 -5.44 43.32
C LEU A 76 4.48 -4.44 42.21
N ASN A 77 4.82 -3.17 42.43
CA ASN A 77 4.78 -2.14 41.38
C ASN A 77 5.99 -2.29 40.46
N LYS A 78 5.74 -2.73 39.23
CA LYS A 78 6.72 -2.69 38.15
C LYS A 78 6.20 -1.73 37.07
N GLN A 79 7.13 -1.08 36.37
CA GLN A 79 6.82 -0.25 35.20
C GLN A 79 7.26 -1.01 33.95
N GLU A 80 6.37 -1.11 32.98
CA GLU A 80 6.63 -1.72 31.68
C GLU A 80 6.39 -0.74 30.54
N LYS A 81 7.21 -0.91 29.50
CA LYS A 81 7.18 -0.14 28.27
C LYS A 81 6.42 -0.95 27.22
N LEU A 82 5.23 -0.49 26.87
CA LEU A 82 4.34 -1.11 25.90
C LEU A 82 4.33 -0.31 24.60
N SER A 83 4.58 -0.95 23.47
CA SER A 83 4.54 -0.32 22.14
C SER A 83 3.12 -0.20 21.60
N VAL A 84 2.22 0.43 22.38
CA VAL A 84 0.77 0.46 22.14
C VAL A 84 0.19 1.87 22.17
N GLY A 85 1.03 2.91 22.15
CA GLY A 85 0.56 4.29 22.08
C GLY A 85 -0.06 4.65 20.73
N LYS A 86 -0.36 5.93 20.53
CA LYS A 86 -0.86 6.45 19.24
C LYS A 86 0.16 6.21 18.12
N PHE A 87 -0.33 6.18 16.87
CA PHE A 87 0.54 6.24 15.69
C PHE A 87 1.45 7.47 15.75
N SER A 88 2.69 7.29 15.30
CA SER A 88 3.68 8.39 15.23
C SER A 88 3.19 9.52 14.34
N GLN A 89 2.38 9.20 13.33
CA GLN A 89 1.73 10.17 12.47
C GLN A 89 0.35 9.66 12.04
N THR A 90 -0.70 10.36 12.49
CA THR A 90 -2.04 10.15 11.94
C THR A 90 -2.14 10.78 10.55
N PRO A 91 -2.53 10.02 9.50
CA PRO A 91 -2.77 10.60 8.19
C PRO A 91 -3.89 11.65 8.26
N PRO A 92 -3.75 12.78 7.56
CA PRO A 92 -4.84 13.74 7.42
C PRO A 92 -5.98 13.14 6.58
N THR A 93 -7.20 13.66 6.77
CA THR A 93 -8.38 13.22 6.03
C THR A 93 -8.16 13.32 4.51
N PRO A 94 -8.45 12.26 3.73
CA PRO A 94 -8.21 12.23 2.28
C PRO A 94 -8.79 13.42 1.52
N ASP A 95 -10.00 13.87 1.88
CA ASP A 95 -10.71 14.95 1.17
C ASP A 95 -9.96 16.29 1.19
N ASN A 96 -9.10 16.52 2.19
CA ASN A 96 -8.34 17.76 2.33
C ASN A 96 -7.11 17.80 1.43
N LEU A 97 -6.57 16.65 1.01
CA LEU A 97 -5.32 16.56 0.26
C LEU A 97 -5.47 15.96 -1.14
N ILE A 98 -6.42 15.04 -1.33
CA ILE A 98 -6.69 14.40 -2.61
C ILE A 98 -7.67 15.28 -3.38
N GLN A 99 -7.12 16.30 -4.01
CA GLN A 99 -7.85 17.28 -4.80
C GLN A 99 -7.24 17.40 -6.20
N GLY A 100 -8.03 17.88 -7.16
CA GLY A 100 -7.57 18.10 -8.53
C GLY A 100 -8.57 18.97 -9.27
N ALA A 101 -8.08 19.81 -10.17
CA ALA A 101 -8.90 20.56 -11.10
C ALA A 101 -9.25 19.72 -12.35
N ASP A 102 -8.42 18.71 -12.63
CA ASP A 102 -8.46 17.84 -13.80
C ASP A 102 -8.02 16.41 -13.41
N PRO A 103 -8.25 15.39 -14.26
CA PRO A 103 -7.92 14.00 -13.95
C PRO A 103 -6.43 13.76 -13.65
N THR A 104 -5.51 14.50 -14.28
CA THR A 104 -4.07 14.35 -14.08
C THR A 104 -3.64 14.94 -12.74
N SER A 105 -4.09 16.16 -12.41
CA SER A 105 -3.82 16.77 -11.11
C SER A 105 -4.43 15.96 -9.96
N PHE A 106 -5.61 15.36 -10.16
CA PHE A 106 -6.20 14.42 -9.20
C PHE A 106 -5.36 13.15 -9.02
N LEU A 107 -4.92 12.51 -10.12
CA LEU A 107 -4.06 11.32 -10.04
C LEU A 107 -2.75 11.61 -9.29
N ASN A 108 -2.16 12.77 -9.53
CA ASN A 108 -0.93 13.20 -8.85
C ASN A 108 -1.14 13.40 -7.36
N SER A 109 -2.25 14.00 -6.94
CA SER A 109 -2.55 14.19 -5.51
C SER A 109 -2.87 12.87 -4.81
N LEU A 110 -3.59 11.95 -5.48
CA LEU A 110 -3.83 10.59 -4.99
C LEU A 110 -2.53 9.82 -4.80
N THR A 111 -1.65 9.84 -5.80
CA THR A 111 -0.32 9.18 -5.74
C THR A 111 0.55 9.76 -4.63
N SER A 112 0.52 11.09 -4.47
CA SER A 112 1.24 11.79 -3.42
C SER A 112 0.74 11.40 -2.03
N TYR A 113 -0.59 11.33 -1.85
CA TYR A 113 -1.19 10.90 -0.59
C TYR A 113 -0.79 9.46 -0.24
N ASN A 114 -0.89 8.54 -1.19
CA ASN A 114 -0.49 7.15 -1.01
C ASN A 114 0.98 7.03 -0.60
N THR A 115 1.86 7.69 -1.32
CA THR A 115 3.32 7.61 -1.10
C THR A 115 3.75 8.30 0.20
N THR A 116 3.11 9.40 0.55
CA THR A 116 3.48 10.20 1.73
C THR A 116 2.96 9.58 3.01
N TYR A 117 1.75 9.02 2.98
CA TYR A 117 1.04 8.58 4.17
C TYR A 117 0.89 7.07 4.25
N LEU A 118 0.24 6.44 3.26
CA LEU A 118 -0.18 5.03 3.32
C LEU A 118 0.98 4.03 3.13
N LYS A 119 1.94 4.33 2.25
CA LYS A 119 3.07 3.43 1.97
C LYS A 119 4.14 3.41 3.04
N LYS A 120 4.22 4.43 3.91
CA LYS A 120 5.34 4.60 4.86
C LYS A 120 5.07 3.92 6.19
N PRO A 121 5.68 2.74 6.49
CA PRO A 121 5.39 2.00 7.72
C PRO A 121 5.78 2.79 8.98
N LYS A 122 6.75 3.70 8.88
CA LYS A 122 7.17 4.56 9.99
C LYS A 122 6.04 5.41 10.56
N ASN A 123 5.07 5.82 9.74
CA ASN A 123 3.95 6.68 10.15
C ASN A 123 3.00 5.93 11.11
N TYR A 124 2.94 4.60 10.96
CA TYR A 124 2.07 3.72 11.72
C TYR A 124 2.77 3.09 12.94
N LYS A 125 4.08 3.33 13.10
CA LYS A 125 4.77 2.92 14.32
C LYS A 125 4.13 3.59 15.54
N ARG A 126 3.81 2.80 16.56
CA ARG A 126 3.24 3.30 17.79
C ARG A 126 4.28 3.91 18.71
N GLY A 127 3.86 4.91 19.48
CA GLY A 127 4.61 5.40 20.63
C GLY A 127 4.70 4.33 21.74
N THR A 128 5.71 4.47 22.60
CA THR A 128 5.84 3.63 23.79
C THR A 128 5.08 4.26 24.96
N VAL A 129 4.12 3.54 25.51
CA VAL A 129 3.43 3.89 26.76
C VAL A 129 4.19 3.23 27.91
N ILE A 130 4.46 4.00 28.97
CA ILE A 130 4.94 3.42 30.23
C ILE A 130 3.71 3.19 31.10
N GLN A 131 3.39 1.93 31.32
CA GLN A 131 2.33 1.53 32.22
C GLN A 131 2.93 0.87 33.44
N GLU A 132 2.32 1.08 34.59
CA GLU A 132 2.57 0.22 35.74
C GLU A 132 1.92 -1.15 35.48
N ALA A 133 2.73 -2.11 35.03
CA ALA A 133 2.33 -3.50 34.87
C ALA A 133 2.96 -4.31 36.01
N LEU A 134 2.15 -5.13 36.67
CA LEU A 134 2.51 -5.70 37.98
C LEU A 134 3.19 -7.09 37.86
N PHE A 135 3.03 -7.78 36.74
CA PHE A 135 3.69 -9.04 36.40
C PHE A 135 4.40 -8.90 35.06
N SER A 136 5.61 -9.46 34.90
CA SER A 136 6.18 -9.61 33.56
C SER A 136 5.40 -10.65 32.76
N SER A 137 5.57 -10.65 31.44
CA SER A 137 5.02 -11.69 30.57
C SER A 137 5.33 -13.10 31.05
N THR A 138 6.52 -13.34 31.62
CA THR A 138 6.89 -14.64 32.18
C THR A 138 6.09 -15.00 33.43
N GLU A 139 5.84 -14.03 34.32
CA GLU A 139 5.00 -14.28 35.49
C GLU A 139 3.51 -14.40 35.12
N VAL A 140 3.02 -13.60 34.17
CA VAL A 140 1.65 -13.74 33.65
C VAL A 140 1.47 -15.15 33.07
N ASP A 141 2.42 -15.62 32.27
CA ASP A 141 2.39 -16.95 31.68
C ASP A 141 2.41 -18.08 32.72
N TYR A 142 3.09 -17.87 33.85
CA TYR A 142 3.06 -18.79 34.98
C TYR A 142 1.68 -18.84 35.65
N PHE A 143 1.14 -17.68 36.01
CA PHE A 143 -0.09 -17.59 36.80
C PHE A 143 -1.37 -17.81 35.97
N LYS A 144 -1.31 -17.72 34.63
CA LYS A 144 -2.48 -17.84 33.74
C LYS A 144 -3.35 -19.07 34.02
N ASN A 145 -2.73 -20.22 34.25
CA ASN A 145 -3.44 -21.47 34.47
C ASN A 145 -4.19 -21.47 35.81
N PHE A 146 -3.70 -20.71 36.79
CA PHE A 146 -4.36 -20.60 38.09
C PHE A 146 -5.57 -19.68 38.02
N PHE A 147 -5.53 -18.61 37.23
CA PHE A 147 -6.65 -17.67 37.11
C PHE A 147 -7.88 -18.25 36.39
N LEU A 148 -7.73 -19.33 35.62
CA LEU A 148 -8.85 -20.09 35.06
C LEU A 148 -9.65 -20.84 36.16
N ASN A 149 -9.01 -21.11 37.30
CA ASN A 149 -9.53 -21.94 38.37
C ASN A 149 -9.79 -21.07 39.60
N GLN A 150 -10.98 -20.46 39.67
CA GLN A 150 -11.35 -19.55 40.75
C GLN A 150 -12.45 -20.16 41.62
N TYR A 151 -12.31 -20.01 42.94
CA TYR A 151 -13.23 -20.51 43.95
C TYR A 151 -13.76 -19.35 44.77
N ASN A 152 -15.01 -19.45 45.23
CA ASN A 152 -15.52 -18.46 46.17
C ASN A 152 -14.70 -18.55 47.47
N VAL A 153 -14.19 -17.42 47.95
CA VAL A 153 -13.41 -17.38 49.20
C VAL A 153 -14.24 -17.90 50.38
N SER A 154 -15.56 -17.71 50.35
CA SER A 154 -16.47 -18.22 51.39
C SER A 154 -16.52 -19.75 51.46
N SER A 155 -16.03 -20.44 50.44
CA SER A 155 -15.95 -21.90 50.41
C SER A 155 -14.72 -22.46 51.13
N PHE A 156 -13.81 -21.61 51.62
CA PHE A 156 -12.65 -22.03 52.42
C PHE A 156 -13.00 -22.12 53.90
N SER A 157 -12.78 -23.29 54.49
CA SER A 157 -13.02 -23.55 55.93
C SER A 157 -11.79 -23.43 56.82
N GLU A 158 -10.60 -23.37 56.22
CA GLU A 158 -9.32 -23.38 56.94
C GLU A 158 -8.86 -21.95 57.26
N PRO A 159 -8.07 -21.73 58.32
CA PRO A 159 -7.54 -20.41 58.64
C PRO A 159 -6.70 -19.84 57.48
N TYR A 160 -6.99 -18.60 57.10
CA TYR A 160 -6.23 -17.86 56.10
C TYR A 160 -6.26 -16.37 56.45
N PHE A 161 -5.37 -15.60 55.84
CA PHE A 161 -5.46 -14.14 55.85
C PHE A 161 -5.26 -13.54 54.46
N LEU A 162 -5.77 -12.34 54.25
CA LEU A 162 -5.58 -11.60 53.01
C LEU A 162 -4.47 -10.57 53.21
N LEU A 163 -3.59 -10.42 52.22
CA LEU A 163 -2.62 -9.32 52.19
C LEU A 163 -3.28 -8.01 51.74
N GLU A 164 -4.41 -7.65 52.37
CA GLU A 164 -5.15 -6.42 52.16
C GLU A 164 -4.86 -5.44 53.32
N GLY A 165 -4.04 -4.41 53.09
CA GLY A 165 -3.76 -3.36 54.10
C GLY A 165 -2.86 -2.23 53.56
N GLY A 166 -3.07 -0.96 53.94
CA GLY A 166 -2.18 0.16 53.55
C GLY A 166 -0.83 0.11 54.32
N PRO A 167 0.23 0.88 53.98
CA PRO A 167 0.47 1.88 52.93
C PRO A 167 1.57 1.42 51.94
N ILE A 168 1.35 0.32 51.21
CA ILE A 168 2.09 0.17 49.94
C ILE A 168 1.44 1.19 48.98
N PRO A 169 2.17 2.07 48.27
CA PRO A 169 1.66 3.39 47.85
C PRO A 169 0.50 3.44 46.84
N LYS A 170 -0.17 2.32 46.50
CA LYS A 170 -1.33 2.32 45.60
C LYS A 170 -2.37 1.32 46.09
N SER A 171 -3.57 1.79 46.38
CA SER A 171 -4.69 0.88 46.65
C SER A 171 -5.00 0.06 45.39
N ILE A 172 -5.57 -1.15 45.55
CA ILE A 172 -6.06 -1.99 44.43
C ILE A 172 -7.00 -1.21 43.49
N ASN A 173 -7.65 -0.16 44.01
CA ASN A 173 -8.56 0.71 43.28
C ASN A 173 -7.86 1.77 42.42
N GLN A 174 -6.55 2.01 42.61
CA GLN A 174 -5.77 3.02 41.90
C GLN A 174 -4.95 2.46 40.73
N ALA A 175 -4.69 1.14 40.69
CA ALA A 175 -4.09 0.50 39.52
C ALA A 175 -5.09 0.51 38.36
N LYS A 176 -4.81 1.31 37.34
CA LYS A 176 -5.63 1.44 36.13
C LYS A 176 -4.78 1.16 34.90
N ILE A 177 -5.35 0.43 33.95
CA ILE A 177 -4.81 0.36 32.60
C ILE A 177 -5.04 1.72 31.94
N VAL A 178 -4.00 2.22 31.28
CA VAL A 178 -4.03 3.55 30.64
C VAL A 178 -4.98 3.50 29.43
N PRO A 179 -5.84 4.51 29.20
CA PRO A 179 -6.82 4.52 28.10
C PRO A 179 -6.25 4.14 26.72
N GLU A 180 -5.00 4.51 26.43
CA GLU A 180 -4.31 4.21 25.18
C GLU A 180 -4.23 2.70 24.89
N VAL A 181 -4.15 1.86 25.92
CA VAL A 181 -4.18 0.39 25.75
C VAL A 181 -5.56 -0.08 25.28
N PHE A 182 -6.63 0.53 25.80
CA PHE A 182 -7.99 0.22 25.33
C PHE A 182 -8.23 0.73 23.91
N GLU A 183 -7.73 1.92 23.56
CA GLU A 183 -7.78 2.45 22.19
C GLU A 183 -7.03 1.53 21.20
N PHE A 184 -5.85 1.05 21.60
CA PHE A 184 -5.07 0.08 20.82
C PHE A 184 -5.83 -1.22 20.58
N ILE A 185 -6.33 -1.84 21.65
CA ILE A 185 -7.05 -3.13 21.59
C ILE A 185 -8.35 -3.01 20.79
N SER A 186 -9.09 -1.91 20.98
CA SER A 186 -10.32 -1.64 20.24
C SER A 186 -10.07 -1.23 18.79
N GLN A 187 -8.79 -1.11 18.41
CA GLN A 187 -8.31 -0.71 17.09
C GLN A 187 -8.91 0.63 16.63
N ALA A 188 -9.04 1.59 17.56
CA ALA A 188 -9.67 2.88 17.29
C ALA A 188 -8.99 3.63 16.11
N ASP A 189 -7.65 3.68 16.12
CA ASP A 189 -6.86 4.33 15.06
C ASP A 189 -6.98 3.61 13.71
N VAL A 190 -7.18 2.29 13.72
CA VAL A 190 -7.30 1.46 12.52
C VAL A 190 -8.67 1.65 11.87
N LYS A 191 -9.73 1.75 12.69
CA LYS A 191 -11.09 2.06 12.21
C LYS A 191 -11.18 3.42 11.52
N LEU A 192 -10.31 4.38 11.88
CA LEU A 192 -10.18 5.63 11.14
C LEU A 192 -9.74 5.39 9.69
N LEU A 193 -8.84 4.43 9.44
CA LEU A 193 -8.36 4.10 8.10
C LEU A 193 -9.46 3.49 7.23
N ASP A 194 -10.42 2.76 7.81
CA ASP A 194 -11.60 2.29 7.07
C ASP A 194 -12.40 3.46 6.52
N ASN A 195 -12.62 4.51 7.33
CA ASN A 195 -13.28 5.74 6.88
C ASN A 195 -12.49 6.42 5.76
N TYR A 196 -11.16 6.45 5.86
CA TYR A 196 -10.31 7.01 4.81
C TYR A 196 -10.37 6.21 3.52
N GLY A 197 -10.39 4.87 3.60
CA GLY A 197 -10.61 3.99 2.45
C GLY A 197 -11.92 4.31 1.74
N GLN A 198 -13.01 4.49 2.50
CA GLN A 198 -14.31 4.87 1.94
C GLN A 198 -14.28 6.25 1.26
N ASN A 199 -13.59 7.23 1.83
CA ASN A 199 -13.46 8.56 1.21
C ASN A 199 -12.64 8.48 -0.09
N ILE A 200 -11.51 7.74 -0.10
CA ILE A 200 -10.70 7.52 -1.30
C ILE A 200 -11.54 6.84 -2.39
N ILE A 201 -12.35 5.82 -2.04
CA ILE A 201 -13.26 5.17 -2.99
C ILE A 201 -14.20 6.18 -3.62
N LYS A 202 -14.91 6.97 -2.80
CA LYS A 202 -15.86 7.99 -3.28
C LYS A 202 -15.21 9.03 -4.19
N LEU A 203 -14.01 9.51 -3.82
CA LEU A 203 -13.27 10.47 -4.62
C LEU A 203 -12.86 9.87 -5.97
N CYS A 204 -12.29 8.66 -5.96
CA CYS A 204 -11.86 7.99 -7.19
C CYS A 204 -13.04 7.65 -8.10
N ASP A 205 -14.15 7.15 -7.56
CA ASP A 205 -15.33 6.78 -8.34
C ASP A 205 -15.94 8.01 -9.04
N ARG A 206 -15.95 9.16 -8.37
CA ARG A 206 -16.37 10.43 -8.99
C ARG A 206 -15.51 10.79 -10.20
N TRP A 207 -14.20 10.64 -10.10
CA TRP A 207 -13.27 10.96 -11.19
C TRP A 207 -13.28 9.91 -12.31
N ILE A 208 -13.41 8.63 -11.97
CA ILE A 208 -13.58 7.54 -12.94
C ILE A 208 -14.87 7.75 -13.73
N GLN A 209 -15.97 8.12 -13.08
CA GLN A 209 -17.24 8.40 -13.75
C GLN A 209 -17.15 9.62 -14.66
N ARG A 210 -16.50 10.71 -14.21
CA ARG A 210 -16.25 11.89 -15.05
C ARG A 210 -15.39 11.55 -16.27
N GLY A 211 -14.30 10.81 -16.06
CA GLY A 211 -13.42 10.37 -17.13
C GLY A 211 -14.16 9.48 -18.13
N ALA A 212 -14.98 8.52 -17.66
CA ALA A 212 -15.80 7.69 -18.54
C ALA A 212 -16.79 8.52 -19.39
N GLN A 213 -17.43 9.53 -18.79
CA GLN A 213 -18.31 10.45 -19.55
C GLN A 213 -17.54 11.28 -20.59
N GLU A 214 -16.31 11.68 -20.28
CA GLU A 214 -15.45 12.43 -21.19
C GLU A 214 -14.94 11.54 -22.34
N THR A 215 -14.52 10.31 -22.04
CA THR A 215 -14.21 9.28 -23.03
C THR A 215 -15.41 8.97 -23.93
N ASP A 216 -16.61 8.84 -23.37
CA ASP A 216 -17.84 8.62 -24.15
C ASP A 216 -18.15 9.81 -25.06
N LYS A 217 -17.98 11.06 -24.56
CA LYS A 217 -18.11 12.26 -25.38
C LYS A 217 -17.14 12.24 -26.56
N LEU A 218 -15.84 12.05 -26.30
CA LEU A 218 -14.79 11.98 -27.32
C LEU A 218 -15.06 10.85 -28.34
N ARG A 219 -15.61 9.72 -27.89
CA ARG A 219 -16.00 8.60 -28.77
C ARG A 219 -17.20 8.95 -29.65
N THR A 220 -18.14 9.75 -29.17
CA THR A 220 -19.31 10.20 -29.93
C THR A 220 -19.06 11.46 -30.76
N GLU A 221 -17.96 12.16 -30.52
CA GLU A 221 -17.58 13.36 -31.24
C GLU A 221 -17.26 13.02 -32.69
N LYS A 222 -18.10 13.52 -33.61
CA LYS A 222 -17.83 13.42 -35.04
C LYS A 222 -16.83 14.50 -35.40
N VAL A 223 -15.68 14.10 -35.95
CA VAL A 223 -14.74 15.05 -36.56
C VAL A 223 -15.46 15.74 -37.71
N ASP A 224 -15.65 17.06 -37.62
CA ASP A 224 -16.24 17.86 -38.70
C ASP A 224 -15.19 18.08 -39.80
N THR A 225 -15.29 17.25 -40.84
CA THR A 225 -14.51 17.30 -42.08
C THR A 225 -15.37 17.78 -43.25
N SER A 226 -16.61 18.24 -43.00
CA SER A 226 -17.62 18.40 -44.05
C SER A 226 -17.24 19.45 -45.10
N ASP A 227 -16.52 20.50 -44.70
CA ASP A 227 -16.05 21.53 -45.62
C ASP A 227 -14.76 21.10 -46.34
N GLU A 228 -13.83 20.41 -45.68
CA GLU A 228 -12.66 19.80 -46.31
C GLU A 228 -13.06 18.72 -47.33
N GLU A 229 -14.08 17.91 -47.04
CA GLU A 229 -14.61 16.90 -47.95
C GLU A 229 -15.29 17.52 -49.18
N LYS A 230 -16.03 18.62 -49.02
CA LYS A 230 -16.58 19.38 -50.15
C LYS A 230 -15.45 19.96 -51.02
N GLN A 231 -14.42 20.55 -50.41
CA GLN A 231 -13.27 21.08 -51.12
C GLN A 231 -12.51 19.98 -51.85
N LEU A 232 -12.33 18.81 -51.22
CA LEU A 232 -11.69 17.64 -51.81
C LEU A 232 -12.48 17.11 -53.01
N ALA A 233 -13.81 17.04 -52.91
CA ALA A 233 -14.69 16.65 -54.00
C ALA A 233 -14.64 17.64 -55.17
N GLN A 234 -14.60 18.95 -54.88
CA GLN A 234 -14.47 19.99 -55.90
C GLN A 234 -13.11 19.91 -56.61
N ILE A 235 -12.01 19.86 -55.86
CA ILE A 235 -10.65 19.77 -56.42
C ILE A 235 -10.46 18.48 -57.20
N THR A 236 -11.05 17.37 -56.76
CA THR A 236 -11.01 16.11 -57.50
C THR A 236 -11.73 16.22 -58.85
N ARG A 237 -12.91 16.83 -58.89
CA ARG A 237 -13.61 17.11 -60.16
C ARG A 237 -12.82 18.05 -61.06
N GLU A 238 -12.23 19.12 -60.52
CA GLU A 238 -11.41 20.06 -61.27
C GLU A 238 -10.15 19.39 -61.83
N LEU A 239 -9.51 18.49 -61.06
CA LEU A 239 -8.34 17.73 -61.49
C LEU A 239 -8.68 16.74 -62.61
N GLU A 240 -9.80 16.03 -62.50
CA GLU A 240 -10.28 15.11 -63.55
C GLU A 240 -10.61 15.87 -64.83
N ALA A 241 -11.33 17.00 -64.73
CA ALA A 241 -11.65 17.85 -65.86
C ALA A 241 -10.39 18.40 -66.54
N GLU A 242 -9.41 18.86 -65.77
CA GLU A 242 -8.15 19.40 -66.30
C GLU A 242 -7.27 18.29 -66.91
N LYS A 243 -7.25 17.08 -66.35
CA LYS A 243 -6.58 15.92 -66.96
C LYS A 243 -7.23 15.55 -68.31
N ALA A 244 -8.56 15.54 -68.36
CA ALA A 244 -9.35 15.23 -69.55
C ALA A 244 -9.34 16.34 -70.62
N ARG A 245 -8.96 17.58 -70.26
CA ARG A 245 -8.89 18.72 -71.20
C ARG A 245 -7.93 18.43 -72.34
N LYS A 246 -8.42 18.34 -73.57
CA LYS A 246 -7.57 18.24 -74.77
C LYS A 246 -6.90 19.59 -75.04
N ILE A 247 -5.67 19.57 -75.55
CA ILE A 247 -5.04 20.76 -76.13
C ILE A 247 -5.62 20.85 -77.55
N GLU A 248 -6.70 21.62 -77.73
CA GLU A 248 -7.54 21.65 -78.95
C GLU A 248 -6.91 22.37 -80.15
N SER A 249 -5.64 22.11 -80.41
CA SER A 249 -5.00 22.80 -81.52
C SER A 249 -3.86 21.96 -82.08
N THR A 250 -4.16 21.14 -83.08
CA THR A 250 -3.10 20.72 -84.01
C THR A 250 -2.55 21.94 -84.75
N PRO A 251 -1.30 21.91 -85.24
CA PRO A 251 -0.75 22.99 -86.06
C PRO A 251 -1.69 23.41 -87.22
N GLU A 252 -2.36 22.44 -87.83
CA GLU A 252 -3.36 22.64 -88.88
C GLU A 252 -4.60 23.41 -88.41
N GLU A 253 -5.12 23.13 -87.20
CA GLU A 253 -6.30 23.80 -86.64
C GLU A 253 -6.00 25.24 -86.22
N LEU A 254 -4.78 25.53 -85.75
CA LEU A 254 -4.34 26.90 -85.43
C LEU A 254 -4.20 27.78 -86.68
N VAL A 255 -3.89 27.18 -87.82
CA VAL A 255 -3.86 27.88 -89.12
C VAL A 255 -5.28 28.04 -89.66
N LYS A 256 -6.10 26.98 -89.64
CA LYS A 256 -7.48 27.00 -90.16
C LYS A 256 -8.42 27.90 -89.35
N SER A 257 -8.18 28.07 -88.05
CA SER A 257 -8.94 29.01 -87.20
C SER A 257 -8.65 30.49 -87.49
N GLY A 258 -7.69 30.79 -88.37
CA GLY A 258 -7.38 32.16 -88.79
C GLY A 258 -6.47 32.94 -87.84
N LYS A 259 -6.03 32.32 -86.73
CA LYS A 259 -5.09 32.91 -85.76
C LYS A 259 -3.70 33.11 -86.36
N TYR A 260 -3.25 32.17 -87.19
CA TYR A 260 -2.05 32.31 -88.01
C TYR A 260 -2.43 32.39 -89.49
N LYS A 261 -2.17 33.54 -90.13
CA LYS A 261 -2.48 33.75 -91.55
C LYS A 261 -1.30 33.33 -92.42
N ILE A 262 -1.56 32.43 -93.37
CA ILE A 262 -0.66 32.16 -94.48
C ILE A 262 -0.93 33.23 -95.55
N GLY A 263 0.04 34.12 -95.78
CA GLY A 263 -0.11 35.20 -96.75
C GLY A 263 -0.09 34.68 -98.19
N ASP A 264 -1.05 35.09 -99.01
CA ASP A 264 -1.02 34.76 -100.44
C ASP A 264 0.07 35.56 -101.16
N LYS A 265 1.07 34.85 -101.69
CA LYS A 265 2.19 35.41 -102.47
C LYS A 265 2.10 35.10 -103.96
N THR A 266 1.01 34.49 -104.41
CA THR A 266 0.83 34.15 -105.83
C THR A 266 0.90 35.38 -106.72
N GLY A 267 0.31 36.51 -106.32
CA GLY A 267 0.41 37.79 -107.04
C GLY A 267 1.85 38.29 -107.19
N ASP A 268 2.66 38.21 -106.13
CA ASP A 268 4.09 38.59 -106.16
C ASP A 268 4.87 37.66 -107.11
N PHE A 269 4.58 36.35 -107.10
CA PHE A 269 5.19 35.40 -108.03
C PHE A 269 4.76 35.65 -109.48
N TYR A 270 3.49 35.95 -109.74
CA TYR A 270 3.00 36.30 -111.08
C TYR A 270 3.67 37.57 -111.61
N ASN A 271 3.86 38.58 -110.77
CA ASN A 271 4.58 39.81 -111.15
C ASN A 271 6.04 39.52 -111.51
N ASN A 272 6.73 38.70 -110.73
CA ASN A 272 8.10 38.28 -111.02
C ASN A 272 8.20 37.48 -112.33
N ILE A 273 7.29 36.52 -112.56
CA ILE A 273 7.23 35.71 -113.80
C ILE A 273 6.97 36.60 -115.02
N SER A 274 6.04 37.56 -114.90
CA SER A 274 5.77 38.54 -115.97
C SER A 274 7.00 39.40 -116.26
N GLY A 275 7.71 39.86 -115.21
CA GLY A 275 8.98 40.56 -115.34
C GLY A 275 10.03 39.75 -116.10
N ILE A 276 10.22 38.48 -115.74
CA ILE A 276 11.12 37.55 -116.43
C ILE A 276 10.71 37.40 -117.90
N LYS A 277 9.42 37.17 -118.18
CA LYS A 277 8.91 37.02 -119.55
C LYS A 277 9.20 38.25 -120.40
N ASN A 278 8.96 39.45 -119.87
CA ASN A 278 9.26 40.69 -120.57
C ASN A 278 10.77 40.86 -120.84
N SER A 279 11.63 40.48 -119.89
CA SER A 279 13.09 40.50 -120.10
C SER A 279 13.53 39.46 -121.14
N VAL A 280 12.89 38.28 -121.19
CA VAL A 280 13.09 37.28 -122.26
C VAL A 280 12.67 37.82 -123.62
N ASP A 281 11.52 38.51 -123.71
CA ASP A 281 11.06 39.11 -124.97
C ASP A 281 12.01 40.23 -125.44
N ARG A 282 12.57 41.02 -124.52
CA ARG A 282 13.62 42.00 -124.83
C ARG A 282 14.88 41.34 -125.36
N LEU A 283 15.34 40.27 -124.73
CA LEU A 283 16.49 39.49 -125.17
C LEU A 283 16.27 38.91 -126.58
N LYS A 284 15.07 38.38 -126.84
CA LYS A 284 14.68 37.87 -128.17
C LYS A 284 14.73 38.98 -129.23
N ASN A 285 14.22 40.17 -128.90
CA ASN A 285 14.26 41.31 -129.81
C ASN A 285 15.70 41.80 -130.06
N ALA A 286 16.55 41.84 -129.04
CA ALA A 286 17.96 42.20 -129.17
C ALA A 286 18.72 41.20 -130.06
N ASN A 287 18.50 39.89 -129.87
CA ASN A 287 19.04 38.84 -130.74
C ASN A 287 18.59 39.02 -132.19
N ASN A 288 17.31 39.30 -132.45
CA ASN A 288 16.79 39.51 -133.80
C ASN A 288 17.42 40.73 -134.50
N LYS A 289 17.86 41.75 -133.75
CA LYS A 289 18.58 42.91 -134.29
C LYS A 289 20.08 42.68 -134.47
N ASN A 290 20.63 41.57 -133.97
CA ASN A 290 22.08 41.30 -133.86
C ASN A 290 22.87 42.40 -133.11
N ASP A 291 22.29 43.01 -132.07
CA ASP A 291 22.96 44.02 -131.24
C ASP A 291 23.54 43.39 -129.97
N LEU A 292 24.87 43.26 -129.91
CA LEU A 292 25.56 42.61 -128.80
C LEU A 292 25.37 43.35 -127.45
N PHE A 293 25.28 44.67 -127.48
CA PHE A 293 25.12 45.47 -126.26
C PHE A 293 23.69 45.35 -125.71
N GLU A 294 22.67 45.40 -126.58
CA GLU A 294 21.28 45.15 -126.16
C GLU A 294 21.10 43.71 -125.63
N VAL A 295 21.82 42.73 -126.19
CA VAL A 295 21.81 41.34 -125.71
C VAL A 295 22.43 41.22 -124.31
N GLU A 296 23.58 41.86 -124.06
CA GLU A 296 24.25 41.84 -122.75
C GLU A 296 23.41 42.51 -121.65
N GLU A 297 22.83 43.69 -121.93
CA GLU A 297 21.95 44.37 -120.98
C GLU A 297 20.64 43.61 -120.75
N ALA A 298 20.06 42.97 -121.78
CA ALA A 298 18.88 42.12 -121.61
C ALA A 298 19.17 40.85 -120.78
N LEU A 299 20.34 40.22 -120.94
CA LEU A 299 20.78 39.09 -120.10
C LEU A 299 21.00 39.52 -118.65
N LYS A 300 21.56 40.71 -118.42
CA LYS A 300 21.76 41.27 -117.08
C LYS A 300 20.43 41.59 -116.40
N ASP A 301 19.49 42.21 -117.10
CA ASP A 301 18.12 42.43 -116.60
C ASP A 301 17.42 41.11 -116.27
N LEU A 302 17.51 40.10 -117.16
CA LEU A 302 16.96 38.77 -116.91
C LEU A 302 17.55 38.11 -115.65
N ASN A 303 18.87 38.20 -115.45
CA ASN A 303 19.53 37.71 -114.24
C ASN A 303 19.05 38.44 -112.97
N ILE A 304 18.83 39.75 -113.05
CA ILE A 304 18.25 40.52 -111.94
C ILE A 304 16.83 40.01 -111.63
N LYS A 305 15.99 39.79 -112.64
CA LYS A 305 14.62 39.27 -112.44
C LYS A 305 14.60 37.86 -111.84
N TYR A 306 15.50 36.97 -112.24
CA TYR A 306 15.65 35.66 -111.61
C TYR A 306 16.10 35.77 -110.15
N LYS A 307 17.02 36.69 -109.85
CA LYS A 307 17.47 36.96 -108.48
C LYS A 307 16.33 37.51 -107.61
N ASP A 308 15.51 38.40 -108.16
CA ASP A 308 14.33 38.94 -107.47
C ASP A 308 13.30 37.84 -107.15
N LEU A 309 13.05 36.93 -108.09
CA LEU A 309 12.20 35.75 -107.84
C LEU A 309 12.78 34.87 -106.71
N GLY A 310 14.08 34.58 -106.75
CA GLY A 310 14.77 33.83 -105.70
C GLY A 310 14.66 34.50 -104.32
N ASN A 311 14.78 35.83 -104.27
CA ASN A 311 14.60 36.62 -103.06
C ASN A 311 13.15 36.53 -102.53
N THR A 312 12.14 36.62 -103.39
CA THR A 312 10.73 36.49 -102.98
C THR A 312 10.41 35.09 -102.44
N ILE A 313 10.91 34.03 -103.08
CA ILE A 313 10.77 32.65 -102.59
C ILE A 313 11.42 32.50 -101.21
N SER A 314 12.66 32.98 -101.05
CA SER A 314 13.40 32.89 -99.78
C SER A 314 12.72 33.66 -98.63
N ARG A 315 12.19 34.85 -98.91
CA ARG A 315 11.38 35.61 -97.95
C ARG A 315 10.15 34.83 -97.52
N TYR A 316 9.41 34.26 -98.47
CA TYR A 316 8.21 33.50 -98.15
C TYR A 316 8.52 32.21 -97.37
N GLN A 317 9.61 31.50 -97.71
CA GLN A 317 10.08 30.35 -96.92
C GLN A 317 10.42 30.73 -95.47
N THR A 318 11.03 31.91 -95.27
CA THR A 318 11.35 32.45 -93.93
C THR A 318 10.08 32.78 -93.15
N GLU A 319 9.09 33.40 -93.79
CA GLU A 319 7.77 33.69 -93.21
C GLU A 319 7.06 32.40 -92.74
N ILE A 320 7.01 31.38 -93.60
CA ILE A 320 6.41 30.07 -93.25
C ILE A 320 7.15 29.39 -92.10
N THR A 321 8.49 29.45 -92.09
CA THR A 321 9.30 28.88 -91.01
C THR A 321 9.05 29.59 -89.68
N GLN A 322 8.91 30.91 -89.69
CA GLN A 322 8.59 31.70 -88.51
C GLN A 322 7.18 31.38 -87.97
N ILE A 323 6.20 31.19 -88.86
CA ILE A 323 4.85 30.76 -88.48
C ILE A 323 4.89 29.40 -87.77
N LYS A 324 5.60 28.41 -88.34
CA LYS A 324 5.77 27.09 -87.70
C LYS A 324 6.41 27.18 -86.31
N LYS A 325 7.44 28.01 -86.15
CA LYS A 325 8.13 28.21 -84.86
C LYS A 325 7.22 28.85 -83.81
N ASN A 326 6.38 29.80 -84.22
CA ASN A 326 5.43 30.45 -83.32
C ASN A 326 4.33 29.47 -82.87
N ILE A 327 3.78 28.67 -83.79
CA ILE A 327 2.80 27.62 -83.49
C ILE A 327 3.37 26.61 -82.46
N GLN A 328 4.61 26.15 -82.67
CA GLN A 328 5.23 25.18 -81.76
C GLN A 328 5.46 25.74 -80.35
N ARG A 329 5.83 27.02 -80.23
CA ARG A 329 5.97 27.69 -78.92
C ARG A 329 4.64 27.74 -78.19
N GLU A 330 3.58 28.13 -78.89
CA GLU A 330 2.25 28.21 -78.30
C GLU A 330 1.76 26.83 -77.80
N LEU A 331 2.00 25.75 -78.54
CA LEU A 331 1.67 24.40 -78.09
C LEU A 331 2.43 24.01 -76.82
N ASN A 332 3.72 24.29 -76.78
CA ASN A 332 4.54 24.01 -75.60
C ASN A 332 4.10 24.84 -74.37
N ASP A 333 3.68 26.09 -74.57
CA ASP A 333 3.22 26.97 -73.50
C ASP A 333 1.85 26.50 -72.95
N LEU A 334 0.94 26.06 -73.84
CA LEU A 334 -0.34 25.47 -73.46
C LEU A 334 -0.16 24.17 -72.67
N GLU A 335 0.79 23.32 -73.09
CA GLU A 335 1.08 22.06 -72.40
C GLU A 335 1.74 22.29 -71.03
N ARG A 336 2.67 23.25 -70.93
CA ARG A 336 3.27 23.67 -69.66
C ARG A 336 2.22 24.24 -68.71
N SER A 337 1.33 25.09 -69.20
CA SER A 337 0.25 25.66 -68.39
C SER A 337 -0.69 24.57 -67.85
N LYS A 338 -1.08 23.61 -68.69
CA LYS A 338 -1.90 22.45 -68.28
C LYS A 338 -1.18 21.61 -67.21
N GLN A 339 0.09 21.27 -67.42
CA GLN A 339 0.88 20.48 -66.46
C GLN A 339 1.09 21.21 -65.14
N GLN A 340 1.33 22.53 -65.17
CA GLN A 340 1.45 23.34 -63.96
C GLN A 340 0.13 23.35 -63.18
N ARG A 341 -1.01 23.49 -63.87
CA ARG A 341 -2.33 23.47 -63.22
C ARG A 341 -2.65 22.12 -62.60
N ILE A 342 -2.31 21.01 -63.26
CA ILE A 342 -2.44 19.66 -62.70
C ILE A 342 -1.63 19.52 -61.41
N ARG A 343 -0.36 19.94 -61.41
CA ARG A 343 0.50 19.87 -60.21
C ARG A 343 -0.03 20.72 -59.06
N GLU A 344 -0.53 21.92 -59.34
CA GLU A 344 -1.16 22.77 -58.31
C GLU A 344 -2.38 22.11 -57.69
N LEU A 345 -3.25 21.50 -58.51
CA LEU A 345 -4.44 20.78 -58.04
C LEU A 345 -4.08 19.52 -57.25
N GLU A 346 -3.06 18.75 -57.67
CA GLU A 346 -2.54 17.59 -56.94
C GLU A 346 -1.95 17.98 -55.58
N ARG A 347 -1.20 19.09 -55.51
CA ARG A 347 -0.66 19.61 -54.25
C ARG A 347 -1.77 20.01 -53.28
N LYS A 348 -2.76 20.76 -53.75
CA LYS A 348 -3.92 21.18 -52.94
C LYS A 348 -4.74 19.98 -52.45
N LYS A 349 -4.91 18.95 -53.29
CA LYS A 349 -5.57 17.70 -52.90
C LYS A 349 -4.84 17.04 -51.72
N SER A 350 -3.52 16.91 -51.83
CA SER A 350 -2.69 16.29 -50.80
C SER A 350 -2.68 17.06 -49.46
N GLU A 351 -2.66 18.40 -49.51
CA GLU A 351 -2.75 19.26 -48.33
C GLU A 351 -4.09 19.10 -47.57
N ILE A 352 -5.20 18.97 -48.30
CA ILE A 352 -6.54 18.76 -47.71
C ILE A 352 -6.65 17.35 -47.10
N GLU A 353 -6.18 16.32 -47.81
CA GLU A 353 -6.15 14.94 -47.30
C GLU A 353 -5.32 14.84 -46.01
N SER A 354 -4.17 15.52 -45.94
CA SER A 354 -3.35 15.57 -44.73
C SER A 354 -4.07 16.24 -43.55
N THR A 355 -4.85 17.28 -43.81
CA THR A 355 -5.57 18.03 -42.77
C THR A 355 -6.69 17.18 -42.16
N ILE A 356 -7.44 16.45 -43.01
CA ILE A 356 -8.45 15.47 -42.57
C ILE A 356 -7.79 14.42 -41.69
N GLN A 357 -6.65 13.86 -42.12
CA GLN A 357 -5.94 12.82 -41.37
C GLN A 357 -5.43 13.31 -40.00
N THR A 358 -4.90 14.54 -39.92
CA THR A 358 -4.43 15.12 -38.65
C THR A 358 -5.57 15.27 -37.64
N LYS A 359 -6.72 15.82 -38.05
CA LYS A 359 -7.89 15.97 -37.15
C LYS A 359 -8.35 14.63 -36.58
N HIS A 360 -8.38 13.57 -37.40
CA HIS A 360 -8.70 12.22 -36.91
C HIS A 360 -7.65 11.65 -35.96
N SER A 361 -6.38 11.94 -36.20
CA SER A 361 -5.27 11.44 -35.37
C SER A 361 -5.23 12.12 -34.00
N GLU A 362 -5.51 13.41 -33.93
CA GLU A 362 -5.60 14.19 -32.68
C GLU A 362 -6.72 13.65 -31.77
N LEU A 363 -7.94 13.49 -32.29
CA LEU A 363 -9.06 12.93 -31.53
C LEU A 363 -8.75 11.51 -31.00
N SER A 364 -8.09 10.68 -31.81
CA SER A 364 -7.66 9.34 -31.38
C SER A 364 -6.60 9.39 -30.27
N GLY A 365 -5.70 10.37 -30.30
CA GLY A 365 -4.69 10.59 -29.27
C GLY A 365 -5.31 11.04 -27.94
N ASP A 366 -6.26 11.97 -28.01
CA ASP A 366 -7.00 12.47 -26.84
C ASP A 366 -7.82 11.37 -26.17
N LEU A 367 -8.48 10.52 -26.97
CA LEU A 367 -9.23 9.36 -26.46
C LEU A 367 -8.33 8.38 -25.69
N SER A 368 -7.19 8.01 -26.26
CA SER A 368 -6.23 7.09 -25.61
C SER A 368 -5.69 7.68 -24.30
N SER A 369 -5.37 8.97 -24.29
CA SER A 369 -4.87 9.68 -23.12
C SER A 369 -5.90 9.68 -21.98
N ALA A 370 -7.17 9.93 -22.29
CA ALA A 370 -8.26 9.93 -21.31
C ALA A 370 -8.49 8.54 -20.71
N GLU A 371 -8.50 7.48 -21.54
CA GLU A 371 -8.65 6.09 -21.08
C GLU A 371 -7.49 5.66 -20.17
N ASP A 372 -6.26 6.02 -20.53
CA ASP A 372 -5.06 5.72 -19.75
C ASP A 372 -5.09 6.37 -18.36
N ILE A 373 -5.52 7.63 -18.27
CA ILE A 373 -5.62 8.32 -16.97
C ILE A 373 -6.66 7.63 -16.09
N VAL A 374 -7.82 7.24 -16.63
CA VAL A 374 -8.85 6.52 -15.88
C VAL A 374 -8.31 5.17 -15.38
N ALA A 375 -7.58 4.42 -16.22
CA ALA A 375 -6.95 3.17 -15.82
C ALA A 375 -5.94 3.36 -14.68
N ARG A 376 -5.11 4.40 -14.77
CA ARG A 376 -4.14 4.74 -13.72
C ARG A 376 -4.81 5.17 -12.41
N ILE A 377 -5.92 5.91 -12.46
CA ILE A 377 -6.71 6.25 -11.26
C ILE A 377 -7.25 4.97 -10.61
N LYS A 378 -7.77 4.01 -11.39
CA LYS A 378 -8.25 2.71 -10.86
C LYS A 378 -7.11 1.92 -10.18
N GLN A 379 -5.95 1.88 -10.81
CA GLN A 379 -4.78 1.18 -10.26
C GLN A 379 -4.29 1.83 -8.96
N GLU A 380 -4.18 3.17 -8.93
CA GLU A 380 -3.72 3.87 -7.74
C GLU A 380 -4.77 3.82 -6.60
N LYS A 381 -6.07 3.83 -6.94
CA LYS A 381 -7.16 3.55 -5.98
C LYS A 381 -6.93 2.20 -5.30
N GLN A 382 -6.71 1.13 -6.06
CA GLN A 382 -6.50 -0.21 -5.50
C GLN A 382 -5.24 -0.24 -4.63
N SER A 383 -4.14 0.34 -5.11
CA SER A 383 -2.89 0.49 -4.37
C SER A 383 -3.07 1.20 -3.02
N CYS A 384 -3.89 2.24 -2.94
CA CYS A 384 -4.24 2.90 -1.67
C CYS A 384 -4.97 1.95 -0.71
N LEU A 385 -5.96 1.21 -1.21
CA LEU A 385 -6.76 0.28 -0.39
C LEU A 385 -5.92 -0.89 0.12
N ASP A 386 -5.10 -1.48 -0.74
CA ASP A 386 -4.19 -2.57 -0.38
C ASP A 386 -3.20 -2.12 0.73
N ASN A 387 -2.72 -0.87 0.67
CA ASN A 387 -1.86 -0.34 1.71
C ASN A 387 -2.60 -0.16 3.04
N ILE A 388 -3.86 0.29 3.01
CA ILE A 388 -4.71 0.39 4.20
C ILE A 388 -4.90 -1.00 4.82
N ASP A 389 -5.26 -2.01 4.02
CA ASP A 389 -5.46 -3.38 4.52
C ASP A 389 -4.16 -3.98 5.07
N ARG A 390 -3.02 -3.75 4.42
CA ARG A 390 -1.71 -4.17 4.96
C ARG A 390 -1.41 -3.55 6.31
N ILE A 391 -1.74 -2.28 6.54
CA ILE A 391 -1.58 -1.63 7.85
C ILE A 391 -2.50 -2.30 8.89
N LYS A 392 -3.75 -2.60 8.52
CA LYS A 392 -4.73 -3.27 9.39
C LYS A 392 -4.24 -4.64 9.83
N ASP A 393 -3.67 -5.44 8.92
CA ASP A 393 -3.16 -6.78 9.21
C ASP A 393 -1.98 -6.75 10.18
N ILE A 394 -1.06 -5.80 10.00
CA ILE A 394 0.07 -5.59 10.91
C ILE A 394 -0.45 -5.22 12.31
N GLU A 395 -1.37 -4.26 12.39
CA GLU A 395 -1.94 -3.82 13.67
C GLU A 395 -2.73 -4.94 14.37
N MET A 396 -3.48 -5.75 13.63
CA MET A 396 -4.17 -6.92 14.19
C MET A 396 -3.18 -7.94 14.76
N THR A 397 -2.07 -8.18 14.05
CA THR A 397 -1.00 -9.05 14.52
C THR A 397 -0.38 -8.53 15.82
N ASP A 398 -0.15 -7.22 15.91
CA ASP A 398 0.39 -6.59 17.12
C ASP A 398 -0.58 -6.67 18.30
N VAL A 399 -1.89 -6.50 18.08
CA VAL A 399 -2.92 -6.70 19.12
C VAL A 399 -2.96 -8.15 19.59
N GLN A 400 -2.86 -9.12 18.68
CA GLN A 400 -2.79 -10.54 19.05
C GLN A 400 -1.53 -10.85 19.86
N ASN A 401 -0.38 -10.31 19.46
CA ASN A 401 0.88 -10.44 20.19
C ASN A 401 0.77 -9.84 21.59
N PHE A 402 0.14 -8.67 21.71
CA PHE A 402 -0.15 -8.06 23.01
C PHE A 402 -1.01 -8.97 23.88
N PHE A 403 -2.11 -9.51 23.36
CA PHE A 403 -2.97 -10.43 24.12
C PHE A 403 -2.24 -11.70 24.55
N ASN A 404 -1.41 -12.28 23.69
CA ASN A 404 -0.64 -13.48 24.02
C ASN A 404 0.41 -13.23 25.11
N THR A 405 0.91 -12.00 25.19
CA THR A 405 2.05 -11.66 26.06
C THR A 405 1.63 -11.06 27.39
N TYR A 406 0.59 -10.22 27.40
CA TYR A 406 0.23 -9.36 28.55
C TYR A 406 -1.19 -9.59 29.08
N SER A 407 -1.94 -10.52 28.49
CA SER A 407 -3.30 -10.84 28.93
C SER A 407 -3.48 -12.32 29.18
N ILE A 408 -4.53 -12.64 29.91
CA ILE A 408 -5.00 -14.00 30.14
C ILE A 408 -6.45 -14.11 29.70
N GLU A 409 -6.84 -15.32 29.29
CA GLU A 409 -8.22 -15.61 28.90
C GLU A 409 -9.09 -15.81 30.14
N ILE A 410 -10.09 -14.94 30.32
CA ILE A 410 -11.02 -15.00 31.45
C ILE A 410 -12.38 -14.50 30.99
N ARG A 411 -13.44 -15.03 31.60
CA ARG A 411 -14.81 -14.56 31.39
C ARG A 411 -14.97 -13.11 31.91
N THR A 412 -14.93 -12.13 31.00
CA THR A 412 -15.45 -10.73 30.97
C THR A 412 -15.63 -9.85 32.21
N LYS A 413 -15.28 -10.28 33.42
CA LYS A 413 -15.65 -9.55 34.63
C LYS A 413 -14.42 -8.98 35.31
N ASP A 414 -14.49 -7.71 35.68
CA ASP A 414 -13.58 -7.14 36.67
C ASP A 414 -13.79 -7.86 37.99
N VAL A 415 -12.74 -8.52 38.48
CA VAL A 415 -12.80 -9.35 39.68
C VAL A 415 -11.47 -9.28 40.40
N VAL A 416 -11.54 -9.23 41.73
CA VAL A 416 -10.38 -9.38 42.61
C VAL A 416 -10.27 -10.84 43.02
N VAL A 417 -9.13 -11.45 42.70
CA VAL A 417 -8.76 -12.82 43.03
C VAL A 417 -7.57 -12.86 43.96
N GLY A 418 -7.54 -13.82 44.88
CA GLY A 418 -6.43 -14.07 45.78
C GLY A 418 -5.53 -15.17 45.24
N VAL A 419 -4.25 -14.85 45.01
CA VAL A 419 -3.19 -15.83 44.73
C VAL A 419 -2.73 -16.42 46.06
N PRO A 420 -2.94 -17.73 46.35
CA PRO A 420 -2.54 -18.32 47.62
C PRO A 420 -1.02 -18.37 47.70
N MET A 421 -0.47 -18.16 48.88
CA MET A 421 0.93 -18.35 49.17
C MET A 421 1.03 -18.95 50.56
N PHE A 422 1.95 -19.88 50.74
CA PHE A 422 2.34 -20.30 52.08
C PHE A 422 3.46 -19.41 52.56
N VAL A 423 3.37 -18.96 53.81
CA VAL A 423 4.45 -18.25 54.48
C VAL A 423 4.95 -19.14 55.61
N PHE A 424 6.23 -19.51 55.53
CA PHE A 424 6.91 -20.25 56.58
C PHE A 424 7.69 -19.26 57.46
N TYR A 425 7.37 -19.23 58.75
CA TYR A 425 8.02 -18.34 59.70
C TYR A 425 9.11 -19.12 60.41
N PHE A 426 10.35 -18.82 60.05
CA PHE A 426 11.50 -19.38 60.71
C PHE A 426 11.86 -18.51 61.91
N ILE A 427 12.13 -19.16 63.03
CA ILE A 427 12.63 -18.53 64.25
C ILE A 427 13.99 -19.11 64.62
N ASP A 428 14.83 -18.24 65.17
CA ASP A 428 16.00 -18.70 65.89
C ASP A 428 15.55 -19.31 67.23
N PRO A 429 15.81 -20.61 67.47
CA PRO A 429 15.38 -21.27 68.70
C PRO A 429 16.00 -20.66 69.96
N ASN A 430 17.15 -19.97 69.85
CA ASN A 430 17.83 -19.37 70.99
C ASN A 430 17.23 -18.01 71.38
N THR A 431 16.91 -17.18 70.39
CA THR A 431 16.40 -15.81 70.63
C THR A 431 14.88 -15.70 70.53
N ARG A 432 14.21 -16.74 70.01
CA ARG A 432 12.76 -16.77 69.67
C ARG A 432 12.30 -15.66 68.73
N ARG A 433 13.25 -15.01 68.02
CA ARG A 433 12.95 -13.98 67.03
C ARG A 433 12.75 -14.61 65.66
N THR A 434 11.79 -14.10 64.90
CA THR A 434 11.60 -14.45 63.49
C THR A 434 12.84 -14.04 62.70
N THR A 435 13.54 -15.02 62.15
CA THR A 435 14.74 -14.84 61.32
C THR A 435 14.36 -14.62 59.85
N GLU A 436 13.31 -15.28 59.38
CA GLU A 436 12.87 -15.25 57.98
C GLU A 436 11.38 -15.57 57.88
N ARG A 437 10.65 -14.75 57.11
CA ARG A 437 9.31 -15.03 56.60
C ARG A 437 9.47 -15.47 55.15
N ALA A 438 9.40 -16.77 54.90
CA ALA A 438 9.66 -17.34 53.59
C ALA A 438 8.35 -17.54 52.81
N PRO A 439 8.00 -16.66 51.86
CA PRO A 439 6.85 -16.86 50.99
C PRO A 439 7.14 -17.92 49.92
N VAL A 440 6.19 -18.83 49.73
CA VAL A 440 6.19 -19.83 48.66
C VAL A 440 4.94 -19.65 47.82
N LEU A 441 5.17 -19.48 46.52
CA LEU A 441 4.13 -19.27 45.51
C LEU A 441 3.45 -20.59 45.12
N PRO A 442 2.22 -20.54 44.57
CA PRO A 442 1.52 -21.70 44.01
C PRO A 442 2.40 -22.47 43.03
N ILE A 443 2.16 -23.77 42.84
CA ILE A 443 2.99 -24.64 42.00
C ILE A 443 2.13 -25.34 40.94
N LEU A 444 2.60 -25.33 39.69
CA LEU A 444 1.96 -26.02 38.58
C LEU A 444 2.38 -27.50 38.55
N ILE A 445 1.42 -28.41 38.40
CA ILE A 445 1.64 -29.82 38.16
C ILE A 445 1.14 -30.14 36.74
N GLU A 446 1.94 -30.80 35.93
CA GLU A 446 1.56 -31.24 34.59
C GLU A 446 1.97 -32.69 34.40
N ASN A 447 1.03 -33.54 34.00
CA ASN A 447 1.25 -34.98 33.81
C ASN A 447 1.90 -35.65 35.05
N GLY A 448 1.47 -35.23 36.25
CA GLY A 448 1.99 -35.73 37.52
C GLY A 448 3.41 -35.27 37.85
N LYS A 449 3.97 -34.27 37.15
CA LYS A 449 5.30 -33.70 37.45
C LYS A 449 5.21 -32.24 37.81
N ILE A 450 6.12 -31.80 38.67
CA ILE A 450 6.23 -30.41 39.11
C ILE A 450 6.86 -29.58 37.99
N HIS A 451 6.22 -28.47 37.63
CA HIS A 451 6.77 -27.51 36.68
C HIS A 451 7.20 -26.23 37.40
N ARG A 452 8.49 -26.16 37.80
CA ARG A 452 9.07 -25.08 38.62
C ARG A 452 9.48 -23.83 37.84
N THR A 453 9.39 -23.85 36.52
CA THR A 453 10.08 -22.89 35.66
C THR A 453 9.10 -21.92 35.04
N LYS A 454 9.04 -20.69 35.55
CA LYS A 454 8.63 -19.45 34.85
C LYS A 454 8.63 -18.22 35.77
N VAL A 455 8.52 -18.38 37.10
CA VAL A 455 8.72 -17.23 38.01
C VAL A 455 10.21 -16.89 38.09
N THR A 456 10.56 -15.63 37.85
CA THR A 456 11.96 -15.19 37.90
C THR A 456 12.49 -15.17 39.34
N ASP A 457 13.78 -15.46 39.53
CA ASP A 457 14.42 -15.33 40.85
C ASP A 457 14.37 -13.89 41.38
N SER A 458 14.39 -12.90 40.47
CA SER A 458 14.18 -11.50 40.81
C SER A 458 12.82 -11.28 41.47
N PHE A 459 11.76 -11.84 40.91
CA PHE A 459 10.42 -11.75 41.47
C PHE A 459 10.34 -12.39 42.87
N ARG A 460 10.88 -13.61 43.03
CA ARG A 460 10.95 -14.30 44.33
C ARG A 460 11.71 -13.50 45.38
N ASN A 461 12.86 -12.93 45.00
CA ASN A 461 13.68 -12.10 45.87
C ASN A 461 12.97 -10.80 46.27
N ASN A 462 12.21 -10.18 45.37
CA ASN A 462 11.42 -8.99 45.68
C ASN A 462 10.32 -9.29 46.69
N LEU A 463 9.57 -10.38 46.48
CA LEU A 463 8.53 -10.82 47.42
C LEU A 463 9.11 -11.17 48.79
N ARG A 464 10.25 -11.87 48.82
CA ARG A 464 10.98 -12.16 50.06
C ARG A 464 11.43 -10.88 50.75
N ASN A 465 12.03 -9.94 50.03
CA ASN A 465 12.47 -8.66 50.60
C ASN A 465 11.29 -7.87 51.16
N LEU A 466 10.15 -7.90 50.48
CA LEU A 466 8.93 -7.23 50.95
C LEU A 466 8.51 -7.78 52.31
N MET A 467 8.49 -9.11 52.49
CA MET A 467 8.09 -9.71 53.77
C MET A 467 9.16 -9.64 54.87
N ASN A 468 10.42 -9.32 54.56
CA ASN A 468 11.52 -9.37 55.54
C ASN A 468 12.23 -8.04 55.77
N LYS A 469 12.00 -7.03 54.94
CA LYS A 469 12.68 -5.72 55.01
C LYS A 469 11.73 -4.53 55.02
N ASP A 470 10.52 -4.67 54.48
CA ASP A 470 9.51 -3.61 54.53
C ASP A 470 8.70 -3.72 55.82
N ASN A 471 8.82 -2.73 56.71
CA ASN A 471 8.19 -2.76 58.02
C ASN A 471 6.65 -2.83 57.97
N ALA A 472 6.02 -2.21 56.98
CA ALA A 472 4.57 -2.26 56.86
C ALA A 472 4.12 -3.68 56.50
N MET A 473 4.84 -4.32 55.58
CA MET A 473 4.55 -5.70 55.18
C MET A 473 4.95 -6.73 56.22
N ILE A 474 6.03 -6.53 56.95
CA ILE A 474 6.38 -7.37 58.11
C ILE A 474 5.23 -7.39 59.11
N ASN A 475 4.74 -6.22 59.52
CA ASN A 475 3.64 -6.13 60.49
C ASN A 475 2.35 -6.77 59.96
N LEU A 476 2.02 -6.53 58.69
CA LEU A 476 0.84 -7.12 58.05
C LEU A 476 0.93 -8.66 58.03
N VAL A 477 2.08 -9.20 57.62
CA VAL A 477 2.32 -10.64 57.52
C VAL A 477 2.38 -11.28 58.89
N ASP A 478 2.99 -10.66 59.91
CA ASP A 478 3.04 -11.22 61.27
C ASP A 478 1.65 -11.27 61.92
N ASN A 479 0.90 -10.18 61.87
CA ASN A 479 -0.45 -10.11 62.43
C ASN A 479 -1.40 -11.06 61.71
N GLY A 480 -1.36 -11.08 60.38
CA GLY A 480 -2.15 -12.01 59.57
C GLY A 480 -1.73 -13.46 59.81
N GLY A 481 -0.43 -13.71 59.95
CA GLY A 481 0.12 -15.02 60.25
C GLY A 481 -0.41 -15.61 61.55
N GLU A 482 -0.56 -14.79 62.60
CA GLU A 482 -1.17 -15.22 63.87
C GLU A 482 -2.58 -15.74 63.67
N THR A 483 -3.40 -14.99 62.91
CA THR A 483 -4.80 -15.37 62.65
C THR A 483 -4.94 -16.55 61.69
N GLY A 484 -3.96 -16.78 60.82
CA GLY A 484 -3.96 -17.82 59.79
C GLY A 484 -3.01 -18.98 60.08
N ASN A 485 -2.72 -19.30 61.33
CA ASN A 485 -1.72 -20.30 61.70
C ASN A 485 -2.22 -21.74 61.51
N LEU A 486 -1.69 -22.42 60.50
CA LEU A 486 -1.99 -23.81 60.18
C LEU A 486 -1.22 -24.83 61.02
N MET A 487 -0.25 -24.40 61.84
CA MET A 487 0.41 -25.29 62.80
C MET A 487 -0.52 -25.72 63.94
N GLU A 488 -1.69 -25.08 64.10
CA GLU A 488 -2.72 -25.49 65.07
C GLU A 488 -3.43 -26.80 64.67
N ILE A 489 -3.21 -27.29 63.45
CA ILE A 489 -3.67 -28.61 63.02
C ILE A 489 -2.98 -29.68 63.89
N LYS A 490 -3.77 -30.42 64.67
CA LYS A 490 -3.26 -31.50 65.53
C LYS A 490 -2.38 -32.49 64.74
N ASN A 491 -1.18 -32.77 65.25
CA ASN A 491 -0.15 -33.66 64.68
C ASN A 491 0.23 -33.27 63.23
N VAL A 492 0.46 -31.97 62.99
CA VAL A 492 0.79 -31.43 61.67
C VAL A 492 2.06 -32.04 61.09
N ASP A 493 3.07 -32.29 61.93
CA ASP A 493 4.33 -32.95 61.59
C ASP A 493 4.11 -34.32 60.94
N SER A 494 3.41 -35.23 61.63
CA SER A 494 3.13 -36.59 61.13
C SER A 494 2.26 -36.54 59.88
N LYS A 495 1.28 -35.63 59.84
CA LYS A 495 0.40 -35.44 58.69
C LYS A 495 1.11 -34.91 57.45
N LEU A 496 2.12 -34.06 57.61
CA LEU A 496 2.95 -33.60 56.50
C LEU A 496 3.85 -34.71 55.96
N GLU A 497 4.37 -35.59 56.83
CA GLU A 497 5.10 -36.78 56.39
C GLU A 497 4.23 -37.76 55.59
N ASP A 498 2.98 -37.96 56.03
CA ASP A 498 1.98 -38.76 55.32
C ASP A 498 1.62 -38.13 53.96
N ALA A 499 1.41 -36.81 53.91
CA ALA A 499 1.16 -36.10 52.66
C ALA A 499 2.33 -36.25 51.66
N ILE A 500 3.58 -36.21 52.14
CA ILE A 500 4.77 -36.45 51.29
C ILE A 500 4.80 -37.88 50.75
N ASN A 501 4.43 -38.85 51.59
CA ASN A 501 4.26 -40.24 51.15
C ASN A 501 3.21 -40.36 50.05
N ASP A 502 2.06 -39.70 50.23
CA ASP A 502 0.95 -39.73 49.27
C ASP A 502 1.32 -39.06 47.95
N LEU A 503 2.04 -37.94 48.00
CA LEU A 503 2.59 -37.26 46.81
C LEU A 503 3.62 -38.15 46.09
N ARG A 504 4.45 -38.90 46.83
CA ARG A 504 5.38 -39.89 46.27
C ARG A 504 4.64 -41.06 45.61
N ILE A 505 3.61 -41.60 46.26
CA ILE A 505 2.80 -42.72 45.73
C ILE A 505 2.09 -42.28 44.43
N ARG A 506 1.57 -41.06 44.40
CA ARG A 506 1.00 -40.42 43.20
C ARG A 506 2.04 -40.02 42.15
N LYS A 507 3.33 -40.28 42.40
CA LYS A 507 4.48 -39.97 41.53
C LYS A 507 4.67 -38.48 41.25
N VAL A 508 4.11 -37.60 42.08
CA VAL A 508 4.33 -36.15 42.04
C VAL A 508 5.73 -35.80 42.55
N LEU A 509 6.16 -36.47 43.63
CA LEU A 509 7.52 -36.37 44.17
C LEU A 509 8.33 -37.63 43.85
N GLY A 510 9.60 -37.43 43.48
CA GLY A 510 10.54 -38.55 43.33
C GLY A 510 10.87 -39.20 44.67
N LYS A 511 11.23 -40.50 44.67
CA LYS A 511 11.59 -41.23 45.90
C LYS A 511 12.67 -40.53 46.72
N LYS A 512 13.75 -40.07 46.08
CA LYS A 512 14.87 -39.37 46.74
C LYS A 512 14.46 -38.01 47.30
N GLU A 513 13.59 -37.28 46.60
CA GLU A 513 13.08 -35.99 47.08
C GLU A 513 12.20 -36.19 48.30
N ALA A 514 11.26 -37.13 48.25
CA ALA A 514 10.38 -37.45 49.37
C ALA A 514 11.15 -37.91 50.62
N GLU A 515 12.17 -38.75 50.48
CA GLU A 515 13.03 -39.17 51.60
C GLU A 515 13.81 -37.99 52.21
N ARG A 516 14.39 -37.13 51.36
CA ARG A 516 15.09 -35.91 51.79
C ARG A 516 14.15 -34.96 52.52
N ASP A 517 12.97 -34.72 51.98
CA ASP A 517 12.03 -33.75 52.53
C ASP A 517 11.53 -34.18 53.90
N LYS A 518 11.20 -35.48 54.08
CA LYS A 518 10.83 -36.03 55.39
C LYS A 518 11.90 -35.79 56.45
N ASP A 519 13.15 -36.13 56.15
CA ASP A 519 14.27 -35.91 57.08
C ASP A 519 14.42 -34.43 57.45
N ILE A 520 14.26 -33.53 56.47
CA ILE A 520 14.36 -32.10 56.71
C ILE A 520 13.15 -31.59 57.51
N ILE A 521 11.94 -32.05 57.23
CA ILE A 521 10.70 -31.58 57.88
C ILE A 521 10.65 -31.95 59.34
N TYR A 522 10.99 -33.19 59.67
CA TYR A 522 11.18 -33.64 61.05
C TYR A 522 12.15 -32.72 61.81
N ASN A 523 13.17 -32.20 61.11
CA ASN A 523 14.16 -31.30 61.68
C ASN A 523 13.79 -29.81 61.62
N LEU A 524 12.74 -29.40 60.91
CA LEU A 524 12.36 -27.98 60.76
C LEU A 524 11.11 -27.63 61.56
N VAL A 525 10.12 -28.50 61.62
CA VAL A 525 8.84 -28.27 62.29
C VAL A 525 9.03 -28.46 63.81
N TRP A 526 8.57 -27.49 64.61
CA TRP A 526 8.64 -27.54 66.08
C TRP A 526 7.40 -28.18 66.69
#